data_AF-A0A7M3MI66-F1
#
_entry.id   AF-A0A7M3MI66-F1
#
_cell.length_a   1.000
_cell.length_b   1.000
_cell.length_c   1.000
_cell.angle_alpha   90.00
_cell.angle_beta   90.00
_cell.angle_gamma   90.00
#
_symmetry.space_group_name_H-M   'P 1'
#
loop_
_entity.id
_entity.type
_entity.pdbx_description
1 polymer ?
#
loop_
_entity_poly.entity_id
_entity_poly.type
_entity_poly.pdbx_seq_one_letter_code
_entity_poly.pdbx_strand_id
1 'polypeptide(L)'
;MDEQKQQTPEAPAPKKDFDLVLVPMEGVVTYWLSLSKLLGGSRKIARQVGEEAQYTSEPFVHHLLEIAFNELPEQHIRRMAQAKKSVLLDSLSRRLNLMRMSLLDILAAENPRKTLAKMTAQYTHPPLNEEKAFRFAQDLTALAEKDPNERPEYFNVDHRLKVDQLMVVLLFYVLWSRREGKRNLGAFTKYVASPFFRDGLALVVDGFDGPFVRKRLRAHRQAILDDVGMKMDASVDMALAIRNRLDYDRVFEVGKSYMV
;
A
#
# COMPACT_ATOMS: atom_id res chain seq x y z
N MET A 1 10.13 -36.29 -38.97
CA MET A 1 9.08 -35.42 -38.41
C MET A 1 9.32 -35.40 -36.91
N ASP A 2 10.11 -34.44 -36.45
CA ASP A 2 10.38 -34.22 -35.03
C ASP A 2 9.30 -33.28 -34.49
N GLU A 3 8.37 -33.82 -33.71
CA GLU A 3 7.39 -33.02 -32.98
C GLU A 3 8.06 -32.34 -31.79
N GLN A 4 8.25 -31.04 -31.91
CA GLN A 4 8.69 -30.14 -30.86
C GLN A 4 7.67 -30.14 -29.72
N LYS A 5 8.10 -30.61 -28.54
CA LYS A 5 7.40 -30.40 -27.28
C LYS A 5 7.33 -28.90 -26.98
N GLN A 6 6.15 -28.32 -27.14
CA GLN A 6 5.83 -26.98 -26.67
C GLN A 6 5.98 -26.94 -25.14
N GLN A 7 6.99 -26.19 -24.67
CA GLN A 7 7.11 -25.83 -23.26
C GLN A 7 6.01 -24.83 -22.93
N THR A 8 5.04 -25.26 -22.13
CA THR A 8 4.10 -24.38 -21.45
C THR A 8 4.89 -23.38 -20.60
N PRO A 9 4.64 -22.05 -20.71
CA PRO A 9 5.29 -21.09 -19.84
C PRO A 9 4.89 -21.37 -18.39
N GLU A 10 5.89 -21.68 -17.58
CA GLU A 10 5.78 -21.90 -16.14
C GLU A 10 5.12 -20.67 -15.50
N ALA A 11 4.01 -20.88 -14.78
CA ALA A 11 3.31 -19.80 -14.11
C ALA A 11 4.29 -19.11 -13.13
N PRO A 12 4.37 -17.77 -13.10
CA PRO A 12 5.27 -17.09 -12.19
C PRO A 12 4.94 -17.50 -10.75
N ALA A 13 5.95 -17.94 -10.00
CA ALA A 13 5.78 -18.34 -8.62
C ALA A 13 5.10 -17.20 -7.81
N PRO A 14 4.23 -17.54 -6.85
CA PRO A 14 3.49 -16.54 -6.10
C PRO A 14 4.47 -15.58 -5.42
N LYS A 15 4.31 -14.28 -5.71
CA LYS A 15 5.12 -13.23 -5.06
C LYS A 15 4.94 -13.33 -3.55
N LYS A 16 6.03 -13.23 -2.81
CA LYS A 16 5.95 -13.15 -1.35
C LYS A 16 5.25 -11.84 -1.02
N ASP A 17 4.06 -11.92 -0.40
CA ASP A 17 3.26 -10.76 -0.03
C ASP A 17 3.86 -10.07 1.21
N PHE A 18 4.93 -9.31 1.00
CA PHE A 18 5.54 -8.44 2.00
C PHE A 18 5.02 -7.01 1.77
N ASP A 19 4.58 -6.35 2.84
CA ASP A 19 4.01 -5.00 2.79
C ASP A 19 4.50 -4.14 3.95
N LEU A 20 5.26 -3.09 3.69
CA LEU A 20 5.72 -2.20 4.75
C LEU A 20 4.59 -1.51 5.52
N VAL A 21 3.41 -1.35 4.92
CA VAL A 21 2.24 -0.76 5.58
C VAL A 21 1.60 -1.72 6.59
N LEU A 22 1.61 -3.03 6.31
CA LEU A 22 0.87 -4.01 7.11
C LEU A 22 1.77 -4.84 8.03
N VAL A 23 3.01 -5.12 7.63
CA VAL A 23 3.94 -5.91 8.44
C VAL A 23 4.42 -5.08 9.63
N PRO A 24 4.57 -5.65 10.83
CA PRO A 24 5.17 -4.94 11.95
C PRO A 24 6.69 -4.78 11.76
N MET A 25 7.35 -3.95 12.57
CA MET A 25 8.80 -3.70 12.48
C MET A 25 9.61 -4.99 12.59
N GLU A 26 9.21 -5.90 13.48
CA GLU A 26 9.83 -7.21 13.67
C GLU A 26 9.79 -8.04 12.38
N GLY A 27 8.71 -7.92 11.60
CA GLY A 27 8.58 -8.55 10.29
C GLY A 27 9.58 -7.99 9.28
N VAL A 28 9.82 -6.68 9.31
CA VAL A 28 10.85 -6.02 8.48
C VAL A 28 12.25 -6.50 8.86
N VAL A 29 12.56 -6.50 10.16
CA VAL A 29 13.85 -6.99 10.67
C VAL A 29 14.05 -8.47 10.30
N THR A 30 13.03 -9.30 10.49
CA THR A 30 13.08 -10.73 10.14
C THR A 30 13.33 -10.94 8.65
N TYR A 31 12.69 -10.15 7.79
CA TYR A 31 12.92 -10.18 6.35
C TYR A 31 14.41 -9.95 6.01
N TRP A 32 15.00 -8.89 6.54
CA TRP A 32 16.41 -8.55 6.29
C TRP A 32 17.40 -9.54 6.91
N LEU A 33 17.10 -10.09 8.10
CA LEU A 33 17.92 -11.16 8.70
C LEU A 33 17.88 -12.45 7.90
N SER A 34 16.69 -12.81 7.39
CA SER A 34 16.52 -13.91 6.43
C SER A 34 17.43 -13.71 5.22
N LEU A 35 17.43 -12.52 4.64
CA LEU A 35 18.28 -12.18 3.51
C LEU A 35 19.78 -12.24 3.89
N SER A 36 20.16 -11.68 5.05
CA SER A 36 21.53 -11.73 5.56
C SER A 36 22.04 -13.17 5.68
N LYS A 37 21.20 -14.08 6.20
CA LYS A 37 21.53 -15.50 6.33
C LYS A 37 21.69 -16.19 4.98
N LEU A 38 20.85 -15.84 3.99
CA LEU A 38 20.95 -16.37 2.63
C LEU A 38 22.22 -15.90 1.91
N LEU A 39 22.67 -14.67 2.18
CA LEU A 39 23.82 -14.06 1.54
C LEU A 39 25.17 -14.37 2.23
N GLY A 40 25.15 -14.67 3.53
CA GLY A 40 26.34 -14.81 4.39
C GLY A 40 27.33 -15.94 4.03
N GLY A 41 27.05 -16.79 3.03
CA GLY A 41 27.93 -17.87 2.58
C GLY A 41 28.26 -17.87 1.09
N SER A 42 27.77 -16.91 0.31
CA SER A 42 27.74 -17.03 -1.15
C SER A 42 28.68 -16.07 -1.86
N ARG A 43 29.51 -16.58 -2.78
CA ARG A 43 30.24 -15.74 -3.76
C ARG A 43 29.31 -15.11 -4.81
N LYS A 44 28.01 -15.47 -4.82
CA LYS A 44 27.01 -15.08 -5.82
C LYS A 44 25.92 -14.17 -5.26
N ILE A 45 26.30 -13.22 -4.38
CA ILE A 45 25.36 -12.26 -3.75
C ILE A 45 24.49 -11.56 -4.80
N ALA A 46 25.09 -11.04 -5.87
CA ALA A 46 24.36 -10.33 -6.92
C ALA A 46 23.26 -11.19 -7.58
N ARG A 47 23.49 -12.50 -7.76
CA ARG A 47 22.50 -13.41 -8.33
C ARG A 47 21.34 -13.66 -7.36
N GLN A 48 21.63 -13.95 -6.09
CA GLN A 48 20.61 -14.23 -5.08
C GLN A 48 19.75 -13.00 -4.78
N VAL A 49 20.37 -11.81 -4.73
CA VAL A 49 19.65 -10.54 -4.60
C VAL A 49 18.76 -10.28 -5.82
N GLY A 50 19.27 -10.54 -7.03
CA GLY A 50 18.48 -10.42 -8.25
C GLY A 50 17.28 -11.37 -8.29
N GLU A 51 17.44 -12.60 -7.81
CA GLU A 51 16.35 -13.56 -7.65
C GLU A 51 15.30 -13.05 -6.64
N GLU A 52 15.71 -12.63 -5.44
CA GLU A 52 14.76 -12.10 -4.43
C GLU A 52 14.05 -10.82 -4.91
N ALA A 53 14.73 -9.95 -5.66
CA ALA A 53 14.15 -8.74 -6.24
C ALA A 53 12.98 -9.05 -7.19
N GLN A 54 13.02 -10.18 -7.90
CA GLN A 54 11.94 -10.60 -8.80
C GLN A 54 10.68 -11.07 -8.04
N TYR A 55 10.84 -11.54 -6.80
CA TYR A 55 9.75 -12.13 -6.01
C TYR A 55 9.12 -11.17 -4.99
N THR A 56 9.77 -10.04 -4.69
CA THR A 56 9.18 -9.01 -3.84
C THR A 56 8.25 -8.09 -4.63
N SER A 57 7.02 -7.92 -4.14
CA SER A 57 6.09 -6.91 -4.66
C SER A 57 6.28 -5.53 -4.02
N GLU A 58 7.06 -5.44 -2.94
CA GLU A 58 7.14 -4.22 -2.15
C GLU A 58 8.09 -3.19 -2.78
N PRO A 59 7.60 -2.03 -3.27
CA PRO A 59 8.37 -1.16 -4.15
C PRO A 59 9.64 -0.58 -3.52
N PHE A 60 9.65 -0.38 -2.20
CA PHE A 60 10.84 0.14 -1.52
C PHE A 60 11.91 -0.93 -1.32
N VAL A 61 11.50 -2.12 -0.88
CA VAL A 61 12.42 -3.27 -0.74
C VAL A 61 12.99 -3.66 -2.09
N HIS A 62 12.16 -3.75 -3.12
CA HIS A 62 12.60 -3.98 -4.49
C HIS A 62 13.70 -2.99 -4.91
N HIS A 63 13.45 -1.69 -4.70
CA HIS A 63 14.42 -0.66 -5.01
C HIS A 63 15.73 -0.83 -4.24
N LEU A 64 15.68 -1.17 -2.95
CA LEU A 64 16.89 -1.42 -2.16
C LEU A 64 17.68 -2.63 -2.64
N LEU A 65 17.02 -3.72 -3.01
CA LEU A 65 17.69 -4.89 -3.58
C LEU A 65 18.42 -4.52 -4.89
N GLU A 66 17.84 -3.64 -5.71
CA GLU A 66 18.47 -3.17 -6.95
C GLU A 66 19.69 -2.29 -6.71
N ILE A 67 19.69 -1.41 -5.69
CA ILE A 67 20.75 -0.41 -5.53
C ILE A 67 21.80 -0.76 -4.47
N ALA A 68 21.42 -1.47 -3.41
CA ALA A 68 22.27 -1.65 -2.23
C ALA A 68 23.45 -2.58 -2.50
N PHE A 69 23.29 -3.52 -3.42
CA PHE A 69 24.28 -4.57 -3.69
C PHE A 69 25.14 -4.32 -4.96
N ASN A 70 25.06 -3.11 -5.51
CA ASN A 70 25.91 -2.65 -6.60
C ASN A 70 27.18 -1.96 -6.09
N GLU A 71 28.07 -1.53 -7.00
CA GLU A 71 29.33 -0.85 -6.70
C GLU A 71 29.16 0.64 -6.31
N LEU A 72 27.93 1.12 -6.10
CA LEU A 72 27.65 2.52 -5.77
C LEU A 72 28.15 2.91 -4.37
N PRO A 73 28.73 4.10 -4.15
CA PRO A 73 29.11 4.52 -2.80
C PRO A 73 27.91 4.58 -1.85
N GLU A 74 28.09 4.23 -0.57
CA GLU A 74 26.99 4.19 0.41
C GLU A 74 26.20 5.51 0.50
N GLN A 75 26.89 6.64 0.43
CA GLN A 75 26.25 7.95 0.45
C GLN A 75 25.28 8.13 -0.72
N HIS A 76 25.60 7.58 -1.89
CA HIS A 76 24.72 7.62 -3.06
C HIS A 76 23.50 6.73 -2.85
N ILE A 77 23.69 5.52 -2.29
CA ILE A 77 22.60 4.59 -1.95
C ILE A 77 21.63 5.25 -0.96
N ARG A 78 22.15 5.86 0.12
CA ARG A 78 21.32 6.58 1.11
C ARG A 78 20.52 7.71 0.48
N ARG A 79 21.12 8.50 -0.43
CA ARG A 79 20.42 9.57 -1.16
C ARG A 79 19.32 9.02 -2.07
N MET A 80 19.59 7.95 -2.82
CA MET A 80 18.59 7.32 -3.70
C MET A 80 17.44 6.71 -2.90
N ALA A 81 17.76 6.00 -1.81
CA ALA A 81 16.76 5.46 -0.90
C ALA A 81 15.90 6.57 -0.28
N GLN A 82 16.50 7.69 0.15
CA GLN A 82 15.76 8.84 0.68
C GLN A 82 14.83 9.47 -0.37
N ALA A 83 15.28 9.59 -1.62
CA ALA A 83 14.45 10.07 -2.72
C ALA A 83 13.27 9.12 -2.96
N LYS A 84 13.51 7.81 -3.02
CA LYS A 84 12.46 6.79 -3.20
C LYS A 84 11.47 6.79 -2.04
N LYS A 85 11.96 6.84 -0.79
CA LYS A 85 11.16 6.96 0.44
C LYS A 85 10.21 8.15 0.33
N SER A 86 10.73 9.33 -0.03
CA SER A 86 9.95 10.56 -0.14
C SER A 86 8.81 10.42 -1.17
N VAL A 87 9.10 9.85 -2.35
CA VAL A 87 8.09 9.62 -3.40
C VAL A 87 7.02 8.62 -2.95
N LEU A 88 7.41 7.52 -2.30
CA LEU A 88 6.48 6.49 -1.87
C LEU A 88 5.59 6.96 -0.71
N LEU A 89 6.16 7.65 0.28
CA LEU A 89 5.40 8.22 1.40
C LEU A 89 4.42 9.29 0.94
N ASP A 90 4.82 10.15 0.01
CA ASP A 90 3.93 11.15 -0.58
C ASP A 90 2.78 10.49 -1.39
N SER A 91 3.10 9.44 -2.13
CA SER A 91 2.10 8.62 -2.84
C SER A 91 1.12 7.92 -1.89
N LEU A 92 1.60 7.34 -0.78
CA LEU A 92 0.79 6.74 0.27
C LEU A 92 -0.09 7.78 0.97
N SER A 93 0.50 8.93 1.32
CA SER A 93 -0.20 10.06 1.94
C SER A 93 -1.40 10.53 1.12
N ARG A 94 -1.23 10.67 -0.21
CA ARG A 94 -2.35 10.98 -1.12
C ARG A 94 -3.46 9.94 -1.08
N ARG A 95 -3.14 8.65 -1.12
CA ARG A 95 -4.16 7.58 -1.07
C ARG A 95 -4.91 7.56 0.26
N LEU A 96 -4.20 7.69 1.38
CA LEU A 96 -4.83 7.82 2.70
C LEU A 96 -5.68 9.09 2.80
N ASN A 97 -5.28 10.18 2.13
CA ASN A 97 -6.09 11.39 2.06
C ASN A 97 -7.37 11.18 1.25
N LEU A 98 -7.34 10.48 0.12
CA LEU A 98 -8.54 10.13 -0.64
C LEU A 98 -9.53 9.34 0.24
N MET A 99 -9.04 8.29 0.91
CA MET A 99 -9.82 7.48 1.85
C MET A 99 -10.40 8.32 2.99
N ARG A 100 -9.59 9.21 3.57
CA ARG A 100 -10.03 10.12 4.63
C ARG A 100 -11.13 11.07 4.15
N MET A 101 -10.96 11.63 2.95
CA MET A 101 -11.89 12.59 2.36
C MET A 101 -13.24 11.95 2.08
N SER A 102 -13.27 10.75 1.50
CA SER A 102 -14.53 10.03 1.27
C SER A 102 -15.24 9.71 2.58
N LEU A 103 -14.54 9.28 3.63
CA LEU A 103 -15.15 9.02 4.95
C LEU A 103 -15.80 10.27 5.55
N LEU A 104 -15.12 11.41 5.47
CA LEU A 104 -15.66 12.68 5.96
C LEU A 104 -16.83 13.18 5.11
N ASP A 105 -16.78 12.97 3.80
CA ASP A 105 -17.85 13.36 2.88
C ASP A 105 -19.09 12.45 3.04
N ILE A 106 -18.90 11.16 3.35
CA ILE A 106 -20.00 10.25 3.76
C ILE A 106 -20.66 10.76 5.04
N LEU A 107 -19.87 11.11 6.07
CA LEU A 107 -20.40 11.65 7.32
C LEU A 107 -21.21 12.93 7.13
N ALA A 108 -20.73 13.81 6.24
CA ALA A 108 -21.37 15.08 5.95
C ALA A 108 -22.56 14.97 4.97
N ALA A 109 -22.86 13.77 4.47
CA ALA A 109 -23.81 13.57 3.36
C ALA A 109 -23.53 14.55 2.21
N GLU A 110 -22.26 14.66 1.82
CA GLU A 110 -21.77 15.61 0.83
C GLU A 110 -22.25 15.24 -0.58
N ASN A 111 -22.26 16.22 -1.48
CA ASN A 111 -22.53 15.99 -2.90
C ASN A 111 -21.38 15.17 -3.55
N PRO A 112 -21.67 14.04 -4.24
CA PRO A 112 -20.64 13.20 -4.85
C PRO A 112 -19.76 13.91 -5.89
N ARG A 113 -20.30 14.90 -6.63
CA ARG A 113 -19.50 15.70 -7.59
C ARG A 113 -18.51 16.59 -6.85
N LYS A 114 -18.91 17.17 -5.71
CA LYS A 114 -17.98 17.91 -4.84
C LYS A 114 -16.91 16.98 -4.27
N THR A 115 -17.27 15.77 -3.86
CA THR A 115 -16.30 14.77 -3.41
C THR A 115 -15.27 14.46 -4.49
N LEU A 116 -15.73 14.16 -5.71
CA LEU A 116 -14.83 13.89 -6.82
C LEU A 116 -13.91 15.07 -7.14
N ALA A 117 -14.45 16.30 -7.16
CA ALA A 117 -13.67 17.51 -7.37
C ALA A 117 -12.58 17.70 -6.30
N LYS A 118 -12.88 17.41 -5.01
CA LYS A 118 -11.87 17.43 -3.95
C LYS A 118 -10.79 16.36 -4.18
N MET A 119 -11.19 15.15 -4.60
CA MET A 119 -10.25 14.04 -4.86
C MET A 119 -9.31 14.34 -6.03
N THR A 120 -9.83 14.84 -7.16
CA THR A 120 -9.02 15.17 -8.32
C THR A 120 -8.07 16.33 -8.05
N ALA A 121 -8.45 17.29 -7.20
CA ALA A 121 -7.60 18.41 -6.78
C ALA A 121 -6.34 17.98 -5.99
N GLN A 122 -6.23 16.73 -5.57
CA GLN A 122 -5.00 16.19 -4.95
C GLN A 122 -3.90 15.88 -5.98
N TYR A 123 -4.18 16.00 -7.27
CA TYR A 123 -3.28 15.64 -8.35
C TYR A 123 -3.11 16.80 -9.33
N THR A 124 -1.88 16.98 -9.83
CA THR A 124 -1.57 18.00 -10.83
C THR A 124 -2.42 17.83 -12.08
N HIS A 125 -2.68 16.58 -12.48
CA HIS A 125 -3.54 16.22 -13.60
C HIS A 125 -4.59 15.22 -13.09
N PRO A 126 -5.89 15.41 -13.37
CA PRO A 126 -6.91 14.49 -12.92
C PRO A 126 -6.63 13.07 -13.44
N PRO A 127 -6.55 12.05 -12.56
CA PRO A 127 -6.27 10.67 -12.97
C PRO A 127 -7.45 10.04 -13.71
N LEU A 128 -8.65 10.60 -13.53
CA LEU A 128 -9.89 10.16 -14.16
C LEU A 128 -10.77 11.38 -14.45
N ASN A 129 -11.45 11.39 -15.60
CA ASN A 129 -12.42 12.43 -15.92
C ASN A 129 -13.76 12.17 -15.20
N GLU A 130 -14.56 13.22 -15.03
CA GLU A 130 -15.81 13.14 -14.26
C GLU A 130 -16.79 12.11 -14.83
N GLU A 131 -17.01 12.13 -16.15
CA GLU A 131 -17.96 11.24 -16.82
C GLU A 131 -17.62 9.75 -16.58
N LYS A 132 -16.36 9.36 -16.76
CA LYS A 132 -15.91 7.97 -16.52
C LYS A 132 -16.00 7.60 -15.05
N ALA A 133 -15.62 8.52 -14.14
CA ALA A 133 -15.69 8.27 -12.71
C ALA A 133 -17.12 7.96 -12.25
N PHE A 134 -18.08 8.77 -12.67
CA PHE A 134 -19.49 8.55 -12.34
C PHE A 134 -20.06 7.31 -12.99
N ARG A 135 -19.75 7.06 -14.27
CA ARG A 135 -20.20 5.85 -14.96
C ARG A 135 -19.73 4.59 -14.22
N PHE A 136 -18.44 4.49 -13.92
CA PHE A 136 -17.92 3.31 -13.23
C PHE A 136 -18.46 3.17 -11.80
N ALA A 137 -18.63 4.28 -11.05
CA ALA A 137 -19.21 4.21 -9.71
C ALA A 137 -20.71 3.84 -9.74
N GLN A 138 -21.45 4.22 -10.78
CA GLN A 138 -22.83 3.79 -11.03
C GLN A 138 -22.88 2.30 -11.40
N ASP A 139 -21.96 1.82 -12.23
CA ASP A 139 -21.84 0.40 -12.56
C ASP A 139 -21.61 -0.45 -11.29
N LEU A 140 -20.75 0.03 -10.37
CA LEU A 140 -20.54 -0.60 -9.06
C LEU A 140 -21.80 -0.57 -8.19
N THR A 141 -22.59 0.52 -8.24
CA THR A 141 -23.86 0.61 -7.51
C THR A 141 -24.85 -0.44 -8.03
N ALA A 142 -24.99 -0.56 -9.36
CA ALA A 142 -25.87 -1.55 -9.97
C ALA A 142 -25.44 -2.99 -9.67
N LEU A 143 -24.13 -3.25 -9.59
CA LEU A 143 -23.58 -4.54 -9.18
C LEU A 143 -23.91 -4.84 -7.70
N ALA A 144 -23.72 -3.86 -6.82
CA ALA A 144 -24.03 -3.99 -5.40
C ALA A 144 -25.52 -4.25 -5.11
N GLU A 145 -26.42 -3.74 -5.95
CA GLU A 145 -27.86 -4.02 -5.84
C GLU A 145 -28.24 -5.45 -6.23
N LYS A 146 -27.50 -6.06 -7.17
CA LYS A 146 -27.76 -7.43 -7.63
C LYS A 146 -27.21 -8.44 -6.64
N ASP A 147 -25.89 -8.47 -6.50
CA ASP A 147 -25.17 -9.30 -5.52
C ASP A 147 -23.72 -8.82 -5.39
N PRO A 148 -23.34 -8.18 -4.27
CA PRO A 148 -21.96 -7.73 -4.08
C PRO A 148 -20.97 -8.89 -3.92
N ASN A 149 -21.43 -10.13 -3.69
CA ASN A 149 -20.57 -11.30 -3.58
C ASN A 149 -20.18 -11.90 -4.94
N GLU A 150 -20.81 -11.49 -6.05
CA GLU A 150 -20.43 -11.96 -7.39
C GLU A 150 -19.03 -11.45 -7.77
N ARG A 151 -18.72 -10.21 -7.39
CA ARG A 151 -17.47 -9.50 -7.70
C ARG A 151 -16.95 -8.69 -6.50
N PRO A 152 -16.58 -9.37 -5.39
CA PRO A 152 -16.16 -8.72 -4.15
C PRO A 152 -14.92 -7.83 -4.33
N GLU A 153 -14.04 -8.17 -5.28
CA GLU A 153 -12.80 -7.45 -5.58
C GLU A 153 -13.04 -5.99 -6.00
N TYR A 154 -14.21 -5.66 -6.56
CA TYR A 154 -14.53 -4.32 -7.00
C TYR A 154 -14.96 -3.37 -5.88
N PHE A 155 -15.30 -3.91 -4.70
CA PHE A 155 -15.64 -3.13 -3.51
C PHE A 155 -14.46 -2.96 -2.56
N ASN A 156 -13.30 -3.51 -2.92
CA ASN A 156 -12.08 -3.40 -2.13
C ASN A 156 -11.56 -1.96 -2.11
N VAL A 157 -11.18 -1.51 -0.91
CA VAL A 157 -10.44 -0.27 -0.71
C VAL A 157 -9.07 -0.63 -0.14
N ASP A 158 -8.04 -0.45 -0.96
CA ASP A 158 -6.65 -0.75 -0.62
C ASP A 158 -5.73 0.39 -1.09
N HIS A 159 -4.68 0.65 -0.31
CA HIS A 159 -3.60 1.58 -0.65
C HIS A 159 -2.74 1.08 -1.83
N ARG A 160 -2.81 -0.20 -2.18
CA ARG A 160 -2.13 -0.81 -3.33
C ARG A 160 -2.86 -0.55 -4.66
N LEU A 161 -4.12 -0.12 -4.63
CA LEU A 161 -4.89 0.16 -5.84
C LEU A 161 -4.25 1.29 -6.65
N LYS A 162 -4.46 1.21 -7.97
CA LYS A 162 -4.23 2.36 -8.84
C LYS A 162 -5.14 3.51 -8.41
N VAL A 163 -4.66 4.74 -8.60
CA VAL A 163 -5.35 5.93 -8.10
C VAL A 163 -6.75 6.08 -8.67
N ASP A 164 -6.91 5.83 -9.97
CA ASP A 164 -8.20 5.84 -10.67
C ASP A 164 -9.18 4.82 -10.09
N GLN A 165 -8.72 3.58 -9.88
CA GLN A 165 -9.51 2.52 -9.25
C GLN A 165 -9.92 2.88 -7.82
N LEU A 166 -8.98 3.39 -7.02
CA LEU A 166 -9.25 3.86 -5.66
C LEU A 166 -10.31 4.98 -5.66
N MET A 167 -10.19 5.95 -6.56
CA MET A 167 -11.18 7.05 -6.64
C MET A 167 -12.58 6.55 -7.00
N VAL A 168 -12.68 5.62 -7.96
CA VAL A 168 -13.97 5.03 -8.37
C VAL A 168 -14.62 4.29 -7.21
N VAL A 169 -13.89 3.41 -6.54
CA VAL A 169 -14.46 2.65 -5.43
C VAL A 169 -14.85 3.57 -4.26
N LEU A 170 -14.04 4.57 -3.92
CA LEU A 170 -14.39 5.54 -2.87
C LEU A 170 -15.61 6.40 -3.25
N LEU A 171 -15.77 6.75 -4.53
CA LEU A 171 -16.95 7.44 -5.03
C LEU A 171 -18.20 6.55 -4.95
N PHE A 172 -18.06 5.24 -5.18
CA PHE A 172 -19.12 4.26 -4.93
C PHE A 172 -19.58 4.30 -3.46
N TYR A 173 -18.67 4.25 -2.48
CA TYR A 173 -19.04 4.31 -1.05
C TYR A 173 -19.82 5.60 -0.71
N VAL A 174 -19.43 6.73 -1.33
CA VAL A 174 -20.11 8.02 -1.16
C VAL A 174 -21.51 7.99 -1.79
N LEU A 175 -21.65 7.50 -3.02
CA LEU A 175 -22.95 7.36 -3.70
C LEU A 175 -23.89 6.42 -2.94
N TRP A 176 -23.39 5.24 -2.55
CA TRP A 176 -24.16 4.25 -1.81
C TRP A 176 -24.66 4.80 -0.49
N SER A 177 -23.81 5.53 0.25
CA SER A 177 -24.20 6.12 1.53
C SER A 177 -25.36 7.12 1.43
N ARG A 178 -25.49 7.82 0.30
CA ARG A 178 -26.59 8.77 0.07
C ARG A 178 -27.87 8.07 -0.32
N ARG A 179 -27.76 6.98 -1.08
CA ARG A 179 -28.88 6.23 -1.62
C ARG A 179 -29.50 5.32 -0.56
N GLU A 180 -28.67 4.52 0.08
CA GLU A 180 -29.09 3.47 1.02
C GLU A 180 -28.83 3.87 2.48
N GLY A 181 -28.17 4.99 2.74
CA GLY A 181 -27.81 5.43 4.08
C GLY A 181 -26.48 4.86 4.57
N LYS A 182 -25.81 5.61 5.45
CA LYS A 182 -24.46 5.27 5.95
C LYS A 182 -24.38 3.94 6.71
N ARG A 183 -25.47 3.50 7.38
CA ARG A 183 -25.50 2.22 8.11
C ARG A 183 -25.36 1.01 7.19
N ASN A 184 -25.90 1.09 5.98
CA ASN A 184 -25.83 0.01 4.99
C ASN A 184 -24.42 -0.19 4.41
N LEU A 185 -23.49 0.74 4.65
CA LEU A 185 -22.08 0.55 4.30
C LEU A 185 -21.40 -0.54 5.16
N GLY A 186 -21.98 -0.89 6.32
CA GLY A 186 -21.49 -1.97 7.17
C GLY A 186 -21.35 -3.31 6.42
N ALA A 187 -22.25 -3.58 5.45
CA ALA A 187 -22.23 -4.80 4.64
C ALA A 187 -20.97 -4.94 3.75
N PHE A 188 -20.31 -3.83 3.42
CA PHE A 188 -19.13 -3.82 2.55
C PHE A 188 -17.80 -3.88 3.32
N THR A 189 -17.82 -3.75 4.65
CA THR A 189 -16.61 -3.75 5.49
C THR A 189 -15.74 -4.99 5.28
N LYS A 190 -16.36 -6.14 5.00
CA LYS A 190 -15.68 -7.42 4.72
C LYS A 190 -14.85 -7.43 3.43
N TYR A 191 -15.11 -6.52 2.49
CA TYR A 191 -14.35 -6.42 1.24
C TYR A 191 -13.16 -5.45 1.35
N VAL A 192 -13.10 -4.65 2.41
CA VAL A 192 -12.07 -3.61 2.58
C VAL A 192 -10.78 -4.21 3.15
N ALA A 193 -9.72 -4.20 2.35
CA ALA A 193 -8.39 -4.63 2.78
C ALA A 193 -7.69 -3.59 3.67
N SER A 194 -7.85 -2.29 3.39
CA SER A 194 -7.17 -1.22 4.15
C SER A 194 -7.73 -1.10 5.58
N PRO A 195 -6.91 -1.36 6.63
CA PRO A 195 -7.34 -1.14 8.02
C PRO A 195 -7.72 0.32 8.28
N PHE A 196 -6.97 1.26 7.69
CA PHE A 196 -7.25 2.69 7.80
C PHE A 196 -8.67 3.05 7.36
N PHE A 197 -9.08 2.58 6.18
CA PHE A 197 -10.42 2.84 5.66
C PHE A 197 -11.49 2.04 6.39
N ARG A 198 -11.24 0.75 6.67
CA ARG A 198 -12.19 -0.14 7.35
C ARG A 198 -12.58 0.38 8.72
N ASP A 199 -11.59 0.72 9.56
CA ASP A 199 -11.84 1.24 10.89
C ASP A 199 -12.49 2.62 10.83
N GLY A 200 -12.08 3.44 9.85
CA GLY A 200 -12.71 4.73 9.60
C GLY A 200 -14.19 4.59 9.24
N LEU A 201 -14.52 3.63 8.37
CA LEU A 201 -15.88 3.33 7.95
C LEU A 201 -16.73 2.83 9.11
N ALA A 202 -16.18 2.00 10.00
CA ALA A 202 -16.86 1.55 11.21
C ALA A 202 -17.30 2.73 12.08
N LEU A 203 -16.42 3.71 12.33
CA LEU A 203 -16.78 4.92 13.08
C LEU A 203 -17.91 5.72 12.41
N VAL A 204 -17.94 5.76 11.07
CA VAL A 204 -18.99 6.44 10.31
C VAL A 204 -20.33 5.70 10.43
N VAL A 205 -20.31 4.38 10.32
CA VAL A 205 -21.49 3.49 10.45
C VAL A 205 -22.09 3.60 11.85
N ASP A 206 -21.24 3.60 12.88
CA ASP A 206 -21.62 3.70 14.29
C ASP A 206 -22.13 5.10 14.67
N GLY A 207 -21.90 6.10 13.81
CA GLY A 207 -22.47 7.43 13.96
C GLY A 207 -21.67 8.37 14.86
N PHE A 208 -20.36 8.15 15.00
CA PHE A 208 -19.46 9.09 15.68
C PHE A 208 -19.49 10.48 15.01
N ASP A 209 -19.26 11.53 15.79
CA ASP A 209 -19.34 12.91 15.31
C ASP A 209 -18.18 13.27 14.35
N GLY A 210 -18.47 14.19 13.44
CA GLY A 210 -17.54 14.62 12.40
C GLY A 210 -16.19 15.16 12.94
N PRO A 211 -16.18 16.05 13.95
CA PRO A 211 -14.95 16.53 14.58
C PRO A 211 -14.07 15.40 15.15
N PHE A 212 -14.66 14.46 15.89
CA PHE A 212 -13.96 13.30 16.43
C PHE A 212 -13.33 12.44 15.32
N VAL A 213 -14.13 12.03 14.34
CA VAL A 213 -13.66 11.17 13.23
C VAL A 213 -12.55 11.87 12.45
N ARG A 214 -12.69 13.18 12.18
CA ARG A 214 -11.65 13.98 11.52
C ARG A 214 -10.33 13.96 12.29
N LYS A 215 -10.36 14.15 13.62
CA LYS A 215 -9.16 14.16 14.47
C LYS A 215 -8.51 12.76 14.49
N ARG A 216 -9.31 11.69 14.70
CA ARG A 216 -8.83 10.30 14.70
C ARG A 216 -8.17 9.94 13.37
N LEU A 217 -8.84 10.19 12.24
CA LEU A 217 -8.30 9.85 10.93
C LEU A 217 -7.02 10.62 10.61
N ARG A 218 -6.89 11.88 11.04
CA ARG A 218 -5.65 12.64 10.90
C ARG A 218 -4.50 12.02 11.69
N ALA A 219 -4.75 11.66 12.96
CA ALA A 219 -3.74 11.03 13.81
C ALA A 219 -3.33 9.65 13.28
N HIS A 220 -4.31 8.81 12.91
CA HIS A 220 -4.03 7.47 12.36
C HIS A 220 -3.25 7.54 11.04
N ARG A 221 -3.60 8.48 10.15
CA ARG A 221 -2.82 8.70 8.92
C ARG A 221 -1.37 9.04 9.23
N GLN A 222 -1.13 9.96 10.17
CA GLN A 222 0.22 10.38 10.53
C GLN A 222 1.02 9.21 11.12
N ALA A 223 0.41 8.44 12.02
CA ALA A 223 1.03 7.26 12.60
C ALA A 223 1.44 6.22 11.54
N ILE A 224 0.60 5.95 10.53
CA ILE A 224 0.95 5.06 9.42
C ILE A 224 2.16 5.59 8.64
N LEU A 225 2.18 6.89 8.31
CA LEU A 225 3.27 7.48 7.53
C LEU A 225 4.59 7.46 8.29
N ASP A 226 4.56 7.76 9.60
CA ASP A 226 5.73 7.76 10.46
C ASP A 226 6.29 6.34 10.63
N ASP A 227 5.41 5.36 10.88
CA ASP A 227 5.76 3.94 11.02
C ASP A 227 6.37 3.37 9.73
N VAL A 228 5.72 3.56 8.58
CA VAL A 228 6.26 3.15 7.28
C VAL A 228 7.58 3.86 6.99
N GLY A 229 7.70 5.14 7.33
CA GLY A 229 8.93 5.90 7.18
C GLY A 229 10.08 5.32 8.01
N MET A 230 9.81 4.91 9.25
CA MET A 230 10.78 4.28 10.14
C MET A 230 11.20 2.89 9.63
N LYS A 231 10.25 2.08 9.14
CA LYS A 231 10.53 0.77 8.52
C LYS A 231 11.40 0.89 7.26
N MET A 232 11.19 1.95 6.47
CA MET A 232 12.06 2.26 5.32
C MET A 232 13.48 2.62 5.78
N ASP A 233 13.63 3.39 6.86
CA ASP A 233 14.97 3.72 7.41
C ASP A 233 15.69 2.48 7.93
N ALA A 234 14.99 1.65 8.72
CA ALA A 234 15.51 0.37 9.19
C ALA A 234 15.96 -0.52 8.03
N SER A 235 15.16 -0.57 6.97
CA SER A 235 15.48 -1.34 5.77
C SER A 235 16.75 -0.86 5.06
N VAL A 236 16.99 0.46 5.01
CA VAL A 236 18.22 1.02 4.44
C VAL A 236 19.44 0.62 5.27
N ASP A 237 19.37 0.80 6.59
CA ASP A 237 20.50 0.52 7.46
C ASP A 237 20.83 -0.97 7.53
N MET A 238 19.83 -1.84 7.56
CA MET A 238 20.03 -3.28 7.48
C MET A 238 20.57 -3.71 6.11
N ALA A 239 20.06 -3.17 5.00
CA ALA A 239 20.59 -3.48 3.67
C ALA A 239 22.08 -3.10 3.54
N LEU A 240 22.47 -1.94 4.08
CA LEU A 240 23.87 -1.50 4.10
C LEU A 240 24.74 -2.33 5.04
N ALA A 241 24.23 -2.74 6.20
CA ALA A 241 24.92 -3.67 7.10
C ALA A 241 25.23 -5.01 6.40
N ILE A 242 24.25 -5.57 5.69
CA ILE A 242 24.40 -6.81 4.92
C ILE A 242 25.41 -6.61 3.78
N ARG A 243 25.30 -5.50 3.04
CA ARG A 243 26.25 -5.14 1.98
C ARG A 243 27.69 -5.10 2.49
N ASN A 244 27.89 -4.51 3.66
CA ASN A 244 29.20 -4.39 4.32
C ASN A 244 29.69 -5.69 4.94
N ARG A 245 28.97 -6.80 4.73
CA ARG A 245 29.30 -8.14 5.23
C ARG A 245 29.45 -8.17 6.74
N LEU A 246 28.64 -7.37 7.44
CA LEU A 246 28.50 -7.54 8.89
C LEU A 246 27.94 -8.93 9.16
N ASP A 247 28.36 -9.52 10.28
CA ASP A 247 27.82 -10.81 10.71
C ASP A 247 26.33 -10.68 11.07
N TYR A 248 25.67 -11.83 11.19
CA TYR A 248 24.24 -11.89 11.47
C TYR A 248 23.86 -11.14 12.77
N ASP A 249 24.69 -11.26 13.81
CA ASP A 249 24.43 -10.66 15.11
C ASP A 249 24.52 -9.13 15.05
N ARG A 250 25.49 -8.59 14.28
CA ARG A 250 25.60 -7.15 14.03
C ARG A 250 24.47 -6.61 13.18
N VAL A 251 24.01 -7.35 12.16
CA VAL A 251 22.81 -6.97 11.39
C VAL A 251 21.58 -6.96 12.29
N PHE A 252 21.49 -7.91 13.23
CA PHE A 252 20.41 -7.93 14.22
C PHE A 252 20.47 -6.76 15.19
N GLU A 253 21.65 -6.36 15.67
CA GLU A 253 21.83 -5.16 16.50
C GLU A 253 21.35 -3.88 15.80
N VAL A 254 21.60 -3.75 14.49
CA VAL A 254 21.06 -2.66 13.67
C VAL A 254 19.53 -2.69 13.68
N GLY A 255 18.92 -3.84 13.37
CA GLY A 255 17.46 -3.97 13.40
C GLY A 255 16.85 -3.70 14.78
N LYS A 256 17.53 -4.11 15.85
CA LYS A 256 17.11 -3.89 17.24
C LYS A 256 17.06 -2.41 17.61
N SER A 257 17.84 -1.55 16.96
CA SER A 257 17.80 -0.10 17.18
C SER A 257 16.46 0.54 16.78
N TYR A 258 15.63 -0.18 16.02
CA TYR A 258 14.31 0.26 15.56
C TYR A 258 13.13 -0.44 16.26
N MET A 259 13.41 -1.37 17.17
CA MET A 259 12.40 -2.11 17.93
C MET A 259 12.30 -1.55 19.35
N VAL A 260 11.11 -1.67 19.95
CA VAL A 260 10.84 -1.27 21.34
C VAL A 260 10.82 -2.50 22.24
#